data_AF-A0A1C6LUQ1-F1
#
_entry.id   AF-A0A1C6LUQ1-F1
#
_cell.length_a   1.000
_cell.length_b   1.000
_cell.length_c   1.000
_cell.angle_alpha   90.00
_cell.angle_beta   90.00
_cell.angle_gamma   90.00
#
_symmetry.space_group_name_H-M   'P 1'
#
loop_
_entity.id
_entity.type
_entity.pdbx_description
1 polymer ?
#
loop_
_entity_poly.entity_id
_entity_poly.type
_entity_poly.pdbx_seq_one_letter_code
_entity_poly.pdbx_strand_id
1 'polypeptide(L)' 'MNNCVETALLDHDQLAVRDSKDTDLPQLRFSGTAWTSFVAALHGGPVS' A
#
# COMPACT_ATOMS: atom_id res chain seq x y z
N MET A 1 13.96 14.25 -6.67
CA MET A 1 13.67 13.51 -5.42
C MET A 1 12.97 12.22 -5.85
N ASN A 2 13.56 11.05 -5.61
CA ASN A 2 12.89 9.78 -5.92
C ASN A 2 12.16 9.35 -4.64
N ASN A 3 10.88 9.04 -4.73
CA ASN A 3 10.21 8.36 -3.62
C ASN A 3 10.88 6.99 -3.46
N CYS A 4 11.06 6.52 -2.23
CA CYS A 4 11.61 5.17 -1.98
C CYS A 4 10.55 4.07 -2.16
N VAL A 5 9.28 4.46 -2.25
CA VAL A 5 8.14 3.56 -2.42
C VAL A 5 7.16 4.16 -3.42
N GLU A 6 6.54 3.30 -4.19
CA GLU A 6 5.45 3.61 -5.11
C GLU A 6 4.20 2.83 -4.72
N THR A 7 3.04 3.42 -4.98
CA THR A 7 1.75 2.77 -4.78
C THR A 7 0.91 2.84 -6.05
N ALA A 8 0.11 1.80 -6.28
CA ALA A 8 -0.82 1.75 -7.41
C ALA A 8 -2.14 1.11 -6.96
N LEU A 9 -3.26 1.74 -7.33
CA LEU A 9 -4.56 1.11 -7.26
C LEU A 9 -4.64 0.03 -8.35
N LEU A 10 -5.04 -1.17 -7.95
CA LEU A 10 -5.29 -2.30 -8.81
C LEU A 10 -6.79 -2.57 -8.89
N ASP A 11 -7.19 -3.45 -9.82
CA ASP A 11 -8.56 -3.93 -9.90
C ASP A 11 -9.02 -4.61 -8.60
N HIS A 12 -10.33 -4.73 -8.42
CA HIS A 12 -10.95 -5.38 -7.26
C HIS A 12 -10.59 -4.73 -5.91
N ASP A 13 -10.45 -3.40 -5.90
CA ASP A 13 -10.15 -2.62 -4.69
C ASP A 13 -8.88 -3.12 -3.99
N GLN A 14 -7.81 -3.34 -4.76
CA GLN A 14 -6.51 -3.73 -4.22
C GLN A 14 -5.50 -2.60 -4.35
N LEU A 15 -4.54 -2.56 -3.42
CA LEU A 15 -3.40 -1.66 -3.50
C LEU A 15 -2.10 -2.46 -3.63
N ALA A 16 -1.30 -2.13 -4.64
CA ALA A 16 0.08 -2.55 -4.73
C ALA A 16 1.03 -1.52 -4.11
N VAL A 17 2.02 -2.01 -3.38
CA VAL A 17 3.16 -1.23 -2.87
C VAL A 17 4.44 -1.91 -3.34
N ARG A 18 5.37 -1.14 -3.90
CA ARG A 18 6.69 -1.65 -4.30
C ARG A 18 7.82 -0.69 -3.94
N ASP A 19 9.03 -1.22 -3.91
CA ASP A 19 10.25 -0.43 -3.79
C ASP A 19 10.56 0.24 -5.14
N SER A 20 10.68 1.58 -5.14
CA SER A 20 11.04 2.34 -6.35
C SER A 20 12.53 2.23 -6.70
N LYS A 21 13.36 1.76 -5.76
CA LYS A 21 14.81 1.63 -5.87
C LYS A 21 15.20 0.26 -6.44
N ASP A 22 14.34 -0.74 -6.29
CA ASP A 22 14.50 -2.08 -6.85
C ASP A 22 13.15 -2.63 -7.34
N THR A 23 12.86 -2.41 -8.63
CA THR A 23 11.59 -2.82 -9.24
C THR A 23 11.54 -4.31 -9.61
N ASP A 24 12.64 -5.03 -9.44
CA ASP A 24 12.69 -6.48 -9.70
C ASP A 24 12.16 -7.28 -8.49
N LEU A 25 12.05 -6.64 -7.32
CA LEU A 25 11.43 -7.22 -6.15
C LEU A 25 9.92 -7.41 -6.32
N PRO A 26 9.33 -8.45 -5.70
CA PRO A 26 7.89 -8.62 -5.68
C PRO A 26 7.16 -7.43 -5.04
N GLN A 27 6.11 -6.97 -5.71
CA GLN A 27 5.17 -6.00 -5.17
C GLN A 27 4.29 -6.61 -4.08
N LEU A 28 4.14 -5.92 -2.96
CA LEU A 28 3.20 -6.27 -1.91
C LEU A 28 1.78 -5.89 -2.34
N ARG A 29 0.79 -6.73 -2.04
CA ARG A 29 -0.62 -6.50 -2.39
C ARG A 29 -1.49 -6.55 -1.14
N PHE A 30 -2.35 -5.55 -1.01
CA PHE A 30 -3.30 -5.42 0.08
C PHE A 30 -4.72 -5.32 -0.47
N SER A 31 -5.70 -5.86 0.25
CA SER A 31 -7.09 -5.49 0.00
C SER A 31 -7.32 -4.03 0.41
N GLY A 32 -8.30 -3.38 -0.20
CA GLY A 32 -8.66 -2.00 0.11
C GLY A 32 -9.06 -1.84 1.56
N THR A 33 -9.83 -2.80 2.10
CA THR A 33 -10.15 -2.84 3.53
C THR A 33 -8.90 -2.85 4.41
N ALA A 34 -7.94 -3.74 4.14
CA ALA A 34 -6.72 -3.82 4.94
C ALA A 34 -5.89 -2.52 4.85
N TRP A 35 -5.82 -1.91 3.67
CA TRP A 35 -5.12 -0.65 3.48
C TRP A 35 -5.80 0.51 4.21
N THR A 36 -7.13 0.64 4.10
CA THR A 36 -7.91 1.67 4.79
C THR A 36 -7.80 1.52 6.31
N SER A 37 -7.88 0.30 6.84
CA SER A 37 -7.69 0.04 8.27
C SER A 37 -6.28 0.41 8.73
N PHE A 38 -5.25 0.10 7.93
CA PHE A 38 -3.87 0.50 8.22
C PHE A 38 -3.72 2.03 8.30
N VAL A 39 -4.23 2.77 7.30
CA VAL A 39 -4.16 4.24 7.28
C VAL A 39 -4.95 4.84 8.45
N ALA A 40 -6.14 4.31 8.75
CA ALA A 40 -6.93 4.74 9.91
C ALA A 40 -6.14 4.58 11.22
N ALA A 41 -5.44 3.46 11.40
CA ALA A 41 -4.59 3.22 12.56
C ALA A 41 -3.50 4.27 12.74
N LEU A 42 -2.85 4.69 11.65
CA LEU A 42 -1.82 5.73 11.67
C LEU A 42 -2.35 7.09 12.12
N HIS A 43 -3.64 7.35 11.90
CA HIS A 43 -4.33 8.55 12.35
C HIS A 43 -4.96 8.42 13.75
N GLY A 44 -4.74 7.30 14.46
CA GLY A 44 -5.34 7.02 15.76
C GLY A 44 -6.78 6.50 15.70
N GLY A 45 -7.25 6.12 14.51
CA GLY A 45 -8.53 5.46 14.30
C GLY A 45 -8.48 3.95 14.60
N PRO A 46 -9.64 3.27 14.66
CA PRO A 46 -9.72 1.85 14.94
C PRO A 46 -9.23 0.99 13.77
N VAL A 47 -8.62 -0.16 14.09
CA VAL A 47 -8.31 -1.25 13.15
C VAL A 47 -9.46 -2.26 13.22
N SER A 48 -10.00 -2.68 12.07
CA SER A 48 -11.11 -3.63 11.95
C SER A 48 -10.62 -5.06 11.74
#